data_AF-A0A9E8SEN6-F1
#
_entry.id   AF-A0A9E8SEN6-F1
#
_cell.length_a   1.000
_cell.length_b   1.000
_cell.length_c   1.000
_cell.angle_alpha   90.00
_cell.angle_beta   90.00
_cell.angle_gamma   90.00
#
_symmetry.space_group_name_H-M   'P 1'
#
loop_
_entity.id
_entity.type
_entity.pdbx_description
1 polymer ?
#
loop_
_entity_poly.entity_id
_entity_poly.type
_entity_poly.pdbx_seq_one_letter_code
_entity_poly.pdbx_strand_id
1 'polypeptide(L)'
;MKFNQYLGKYVCGYLSEKEYPEFAIAGLLDGYDSKYLGNLAAMKRTDEISELRKYLKWTIEELNIEIPTKRKAALLYSSGIINEILTNKKDIIKGVSEIKNDAFSCYDFYSESDKYCYDSVGFENIHGLFVEYYDELDKLNPDKKHLEDTKNEMLAELKKWKPKLKNVVQQRV
;
A
#
# COMPACT_ATOMS: atom_id res chain seq x y z
N MET A 1 2.34 -8.17 -3.24
CA MET A 1 1.26 -7.93 -2.25
C MET A 1 0.41 -9.19 -2.06
N LYS A 2 -0.32 -9.27 -0.95
CA LYS A 2 -1.42 -10.23 -0.72
C LYS A 2 -2.75 -9.72 -1.31
N PHE A 3 -3.76 -10.57 -1.39
CA PHE A 3 -5.08 -10.24 -1.95
C PHE A 3 -5.69 -9.01 -1.27
N ASN A 4 -5.76 -9.00 0.06
CA ASN A 4 -6.33 -7.88 0.82
C ASN A 4 -5.54 -6.57 0.67
N GLN A 5 -4.23 -6.65 0.41
CA GLN A 5 -3.37 -5.49 0.17
C GLN A 5 -3.63 -4.92 -1.22
N TYR A 6 -3.80 -5.77 -2.24
CA TYR A 6 -4.25 -5.31 -3.55
C TYR A 6 -5.69 -4.78 -3.53
N LEU A 7 -6.58 -5.34 -2.71
CA LEU A 7 -7.92 -4.80 -2.50
C LEU A 7 -7.86 -3.39 -1.90
N GLY A 8 -6.95 -3.15 -0.95
CA GLY A 8 -6.65 -1.80 -0.45
C GLY A 8 -6.19 -0.84 -1.57
N LYS A 9 -5.23 -1.29 -2.38
CA LYS A 9 -4.73 -0.54 -3.55
C LYS A 9 -5.85 -0.22 -4.56
N TYR A 10 -6.77 -1.17 -4.79
CA TYR A 10 -7.94 -1.00 -5.64
C TYR A 10 -8.89 0.07 -5.10
N VAL A 11 -9.26 -0.01 -3.82
CA VAL A 11 -10.17 0.97 -3.18
C VAL A 11 -9.58 2.38 -3.15
N CYS A 12 -8.26 2.50 -2.99
CA CYS A 12 -7.58 3.80 -3.06
C CYS A 12 -7.41 4.31 -4.50
N GLY A 13 -7.79 3.53 -5.52
CA GLY A 13 -7.79 3.95 -6.93
C GLY A 13 -6.44 3.83 -7.64
N TYR A 14 -5.47 3.12 -7.05
CA TYR A 14 -4.10 3.02 -7.56
C TYR A 14 -3.78 1.66 -8.20
N LEU A 15 -4.71 0.70 -8.19
CA LEU A 15 -4.56 -0.56 -8.89
C LEU A 15 -4.91 -0.36 -10.38
N SER A 16 -3.90 -0.42 -11.25
CA SER A 16 -4.13 -0.39 -12.69
C SER A 16 -4.95 -1.60 -13.11
N GLU A 17 -5.83 -1.44 -14.10
CA GLU A 17 -6.58 -2.56 -14.69
C GLU A 17 -5.66 -3.65 -15.23
N LYS A 18 -4.47 -3.27 -15.70
CA LYS A 18 -3.43 -4.20 -16.15
C LYS A 18 -2.83 -5.04 -15.03
N GLU A 19 -3.05 -4.67 -13.77
CA GLU A 19 -2.62 -5.42 -12.58
C GLU A 19 -3.73 -6.34 -12.02
N TYR A 20 -4.91 -6.37 -12.65
CA TYR A 20 -6.02 -7.24 -12.20
C TYR A 20 -5.68 -8.74 -12.26
N PRO A 21 -4.91 -9.25 -13.25
CA PRO A 21 -4.45 -10.64 -13.21
C PRO A 21 -3.58 -10.94 -11.99
N GLU A 22 -2.68 -10.03 -11.59
CA GLU A 22 -1.85 -10.19 -10.39
C GLU A 22 -2.66 -10.12 -9.09
N PHE A 23 -3.67 -9.24 -9.05
CA PHE A 23 -4.66 -9.21 -7.96
C PHE A 23 -5.34 -10.59 -7.84
N ALA A 24 -5.74 -11.19 -8.95
CA ALA A 24 -6.42 -12.49 -8.96
C ALA A 24 -5.49 -13.63 -8.56
N ILE A 25 -4.25 -13.64 -9.06
CA ILE A 25 -3.21 -14.61 -8.65
C ILE A 25 -2.98 -14.54 -7.13
N ALA A 26 -2.93 -13.33 -6.55
CA ALA A 26 -2.79 -13.18 -5.11
C ALA A 26 -4.01 -13.74 -4.35
N GLY A 27 -5.22 -13.59 -4.89
CA GLY A 27 -6.43 -14.22 -4.36
C GLY A 27 -6.32 -15.73 -4.30
N LEU A 28 -5.91 -16.37 -5.40
CA LEU A 28 -5.72 -17.82 -5.47
C LEU A 28 -4.68 -18.30 -4.46
N LEU A 29 -3.55 -17.58 -4.34
CA LEU A 29 -2.48 -17.91 -3.39
C LEU A 29 -2.90 -17.73 -1.93
N ASP A 30 -3.80 -16.80 -1.64
CA ASP A 30 -4.37 -16.60 -0.31
C ASP A 30 -5.53 -17.58 0.00
N GLY A 31 -5.86 -18.49 -0.93
CA GLY A 31 -6.83 -19.57 -0.74
C GLY A 31 -8.25 -19.26 -1.18
N TYR A 32 -8.48 -18.14 -1.87
CA TYR A 32 -9.77 -17.89 -2.53
C TYR A 32 -9.90 -18.76 -3.78
N ASP A 33 -11.09 -19.29 -4.01
CA ASP A 33 -11.38 -20.09 -5.19
C ASP A 33 -12.74 -19.70 -5.77
N SER A 34 -12.74 -19.33 -7.05
CA SER A 34 -13.94 -19.05 -7.82
C SER A 34 -13.63 -19.12 -9.31
N LYS A 35 -14.65 -19.36 -10.12
CA LYS A 35 -14.49 -19.50 -11.57
C LYS A 35 -13.93 -18.21 -12.18
N TYR A 36 -14.47 -17.06 -11.77
CA TYR A 36 -14.07 -15.78 -12.35
C TYR A 36 -12.68 -15.33 -11.87
N LEU A 37 -12.30 -15.65 -10.63
CA LEU A 37 -10.94 -15.41 -10.13
C LEU A 37 -9.90 -16.21 -10.94
N GLY A 38 -10.18 -17.50 -11.19
CA GLY A 38 -9.30 -18.35 -12.00
C GLY A 38 -9.14 -17.84 -13.43
N ASN A 39 -10.25 -17.40 -14.06
CA ASN A 39 -10.21 -16.79 -15.38
C ASN A 39 -9.37 -15.51 -15.38
N LEU A 40 -9.59 -14.61 -14.42
CA LEU A 40 -8.86 -13.36 -14.32
C LEU A 40 -7.36 -13.57 -14.10
N ALA A 41 -6.98 -14.56 -13.28
CA ALA A 41 -5.58 -14.92 -13.04
C ALA A 41 -4.88 -15.48 -14.28
N ALA A 42 -5.62 -16.10 -15.20
CA ALA A 42 -5.09 -16.62 -16.46
C ALA A 42 -4.97 -15.56 -17.58
N MET A 43 -5.55 -14.37 -17.39
CA MET A 43 -5.46 -13.27 -18.34
C MET A 43 -4.08 -12.61 -18.34
N LYS A 44 -3.75 -11.96 -19.46
CA LYS A 44 -2.52 -11.17 -19.62
C LYS A 44 -2.79 -9.70 -19.36
N ARG A 45 -1.75 -8.98 -18.96
CA ARG A 45 -1.76 -7.49 -18.85
C ARG A 45 -2.07 -6.76 -20.16
N THR A 46 -1.94 -7.46 -21.28
CA THR A 46 -2.19 -6.96 -22.64
C THR A 46 -3.59 -7.28 -23.15
N ASP A 47 -4.36 -8.05 -22.38
CA ASP A 47 -5.74 -8.37 -22.74
C ASP A 47 -6.61 -7.12 -22.65
N GLU A 48 -7.79 -7.22 -23.25
CA GLU A 48 -8.71 -6.10 -23.42
C GLU A 48 -9.22 -5.61 -22.05
N ILE A 49 -9.17 -4.27 -21.83
CA ILE A 49 -9.42 -3.67 -20.52
C ILE A 49 -10.87 -3.89 -20.05
N SER A 50 -11.84 -3.89 -20.96
CA SER A 50 -13.24 -4.11 -20.59
C SER A 50 -13.47 -5.54 -20.08
N GLU A 51 -12.81 -6.54 -20.66
CA GLU A 51 -12.83 -7.92 -20.17
C GLU A 51 -12.16 -8.04 -18.78
N LEU A 52 -11.00 -7.40 -18.58
CA LEU A 52 -10.34 -7.38 -17.25
C LEU A 52 -11.27 -6.81 -16.17
N ARG A 53 -11.92 -5.67 -16.45
CA ARG A 53 -12.88 -5.04 -15.52
C ARG A 53 -14.09 -5.93 -15.24
N LYS A 54 -14.63 -6.58 -16.27
CA LYS A 54 -15.78 -7.49 -16.18
C LYS A 54 -15.47 -8.69 -15.29
N TYR A 55 -14.32 -9.34 -15.48
CA TYR A 55 -13.94 -10.48 -14.63
C TYR A 55 -13.62 -10.07 -13.19
N LEU A 56 -13.02 -8.89 -12.96
CA LEU A 56 -12.83 -8.39 -11.61
C LEU A 56 -14.17 -8.16 -10.90
N LYS A 57 -15.12 -7.52 -11.57
CA LYS A 57 -16.47 -7.30 -11.03
C LYS A 57 -17.13 -8.62 -10.63
N TRP A 58 -17.15 -9.59 -11.53
CA TRP A 58 -17.73 -10.90 -11.25
C TRP A 58 -17.00 -11.66 -10.15
N THR A 59 -15.68 -11.53 -10.06
CA THR A 59 -14.89 -12.11 -8.96
C THR A 59 -15.30 -11.54 -7.61
N ILE A 60 -15.46 -10.22 -7.51
CA ILE A 60 -15.90 -9.55 -6.27
C ILE A 60 -17.31 -10.00 -5.88
N GLU A 61 -18.23 -10.07 -6.86
CA GLU A 61 -19.62 -10.50 -6.66
C GLU A 61 -19.70 -11.99 -6.25
N GLU A 62 -19.02 -12.89 -6.95
CA GLU A 62 -19.06 -14.34 -6.70
C GLU A 62 -18.44 -14.72 -5.36
N LEU A 63 -17.31 -14.10 -5.00
CA LEU A 63 -16.63 -14.35 -3.72
C LEU A 63 -17.27 -13.59 -2.54
N ASN A 64 -18.28 -12.76 -2.79
CA ASN A 64 -18.90 -11.89 -1.80
C ASN A 64 -17.86 -11.10 -0.98
N ILE A 65 -16.88 -10.50 -1.68
CA ILE A 65 -15.79 -9.78 -1.02
C ILE A 65 -16.32 -8.51 -0.36
N GLU A 66 -16.13 -8.42 0.95
CA GLU A 66 -16.39 -7.19 1.70
C GLU A 66 -15.37 -6.12 1.32
N ILE A 67 -15.86 -5.03 0.72
CA ILE A 67 -15.02 -3.89 0.34
C ILE A 67 -14.61 -3.11 1.60
N PRO A 68 -13.31 -2.96 1.91
CA PRO A 68 -12.88 -2.23 3.09
C PRO A 68 -13.24 -0.74 2.99
N THR A 69 -13.47 -0.10 4.15
CA THR A 69 -13.56 1.35 4.23
C THR A 69 -12.28 1.99 3.71
N LYS A 70 -12.35 3.23 3.20
CA LYS A 70 -11.18 3.96 2.69
C LYS A 70 -10.01 4.02 3.69
N ARG A 71 -10.30 4.27 4.97
CA ARG A 71 -9.33 4.22 6.06
C ARG A 71 -8.61 2.87 6.13
N LYS A 72 -9.38 1.77 6.18
CA LYS A 72 -8.81 0.41 6.25
C LYS A 72 -8.06 0.03 4.97
N ALA A 73 -8.57 0.45 3.81
CA ALA A 73 -7.95 0.23 2.51
C ALA A 73 -6.56 0.86 2.41
N ALA A 74 -6.42 2.13 2.84
CA ALA A 74 -5.14 2.82 2.92
C ALA A 74 -4.11 2.01 3.71
N LEU A 75 -4.48 1.57 4.91
CA LEU A 75 -3.60 0.81 5.81
C LEU A 75 -3.23 -0.56 5.25
N LEU A 76 -4.16 -1.25 4.58
CA LEU A 76 -3.89 -2.51 3.88
C LEU A 76 -2.92 -2.30 2.71
N TYR A 77 -3.10 -1.23 1.95
CA TYR A 77 -2.21 -0.87 0.85
C TYR A 77 -0.80 -0.54 1.38
N SER A 78 -0.69 0.30 2.42
CA SER A 78 0.58 0.60 3.08
C SER A 78 1.28 -0.67 3.58
N SER A 79 0.55 -1.62 4.15
CA SER A 79 1.10 -2.92 4.58
C SER A 79 1.71 -3.70 3.42
N GLY A 80 1.11 -3.63 2.23
CA GLY A 80 1.65 -4.20 1.00
C GLY A 80 2.97 -3.56 0.59
N ILE A 81 3.02 -2.24 0.60
CA ILE A 81 4.22 -1.46 0.26
C ILE A 81 5.37 -1.77 1.22
N ILE A 82 5.11 -1.81 2.54
CA ILE A 82 6.12 -2.18 3.54
C ILE A 82 6.69 -3.58 3.25
N ASN A 83 5.85 -4.55 2.92
CA ASN A 83 6.34 -5.90 2.60
C ASN A 83 7.26 -5.89 1.36
N GLU A 84 6.96 -5.08 0.36
CA GLU A 84 7.83 -4.94 -0.82
C GLU A 84 9.16 -4.28 -0.47
N ILE A 85 9.16 -3.25 0.39
CA ILE A 85 10.39 -2.64 0.91
C ILE A 85 11.23 -3.67 1.65
N LEU A 86 10.63 -4.39 2.61
CA LEU A 86 11.35 -5.36 3.45
C LEU A 86 11.83 -6.60 2.70
N THR A 87 11.30 -6.85 1.51
CA THR A 87 11.73 -7.94 0.62
C THR A 87 12.60 -7.44 -0.54
N ASN A 88 13.07 -6.20 -0.48
CA ASN A 88 13.90 -5.54 -1.51
C ASN A 88 13.24 -5.47 -2.90
N LYS A 89 11.91 -5.59 -2.98
CA LYS A 89 11.14 -5.42 -4.23
C LYS A 89 10.83 -3.95 -4.52
N LYS A 90 10.97 -3.07 -3.53
CA LYS A 90 10.69 -1.63 -3.63
C LYS A 90 11.73 -0.85 -2.84
N ASP A 91 12.22 0.25 -3.42
CA ASP A 91 13.14 1.16 -2.74
C ASP A 91 12.42 1.86 -1.57
N ILE A 92 13.16 2.15 -0.49
CA ILE A 92 12.63 2.74 0.74
C ILE A 92 11.97 4.10 0.46
N ILE A 93 12.66 5.00 -0.24
CA ILE A 93 12.17 6.35 -0.50
C ILE A 93 10.96 6.30 -1.42
N LYS A 94 11.03 5.49 -2.48
CA LYS A 94 9.88 5.28 -3.37
C LYS A 94 8.67 4.71 -2.64
N GLY A 95 8.89 3.73 -1.76
CA GLY A 95 7.80 3.11 -1.02
C GLY A 95 7.18 4.03 0.04
N VAL A 96 7.98 4.80 0.77
CA VAL A 96 7.46 5.81 1.71
C VAL A 96 6.69 6.91 0.97
N SER A 97 7.20 7.34 -0.18
CA SER A 97 6.51 8.29 -1.06
C SER A 97 5.16 7.74 -1.54
N GLU A 98 5.10 6.48 -1.97
CA GLU A 98 3.85 5.81 -2.37
C GLU A 98 2.86 5.68 -1.20
N ILE A 99 3.35 5.38 0.01
CA ILE A 99 2.47 5.37 1.20
C ILE A 99 1.85 6.75 1.42
N LYS A 100 2.66 7.81 1.39
CA LYS A 100 2.19 9.19 1.64
C LYS A 100 1.24 9.69 0.55
N ASN A 101 1.62 9.52 -0.72
CA ASN A 101 0.96 10.17 -1.84
C ASN A 101 -0.19 9.34 -2.42
N ASP A 102 -0.12 8.01 -2.31
CA ASP A 102 -1.08 7.10 -2.93
C ASP A 102 -1.95 6.39 -1.89
N ALA A 103 -1.33 5.77 -0.88
CA ALA A 103 -2.11 5.08 0.15
C ALA A 103 -2.83 6.06 1.09
N PHE A 104 -2.17 7.13 1.54
CA PHE A 104 -2.75 8.09 2.49
C PHE A 104 -3.57 9.19 1.83
N SER A 105 -3.57 9.31 0.49
CA SER A 105 -4.47 10.23 -0.20
C SER A 105 -5.91 9.73 -0.26
N CYS A 106 -6.16 8.43 -0.07
CA CYS A 106 -7.51 7.87 -0.11
C CYS A 106 -8.31 8.11 1.17
N TYR A 107 -7.70 8.57 2.27
CA TYR A 107 -8.38 8.89 3.53
C TYR A 107 -7.67 10.02 4.27
N ASP A 108 -8.44 10.91 4.91
CA ASP A 108 -7.88 12.03 5.66
C ASP A 108 -7.39 11.61 7.05
N PHE A 109 -6.15 11.12 7.12
CA PHE A 109 -5.49 10.82 8.39
C PHE A 109 -5.03 12.07 9.15
N TYR A 110 -5.01 13.25 8.51
CA TYR A 110 -4.59 14.48 9.18
C TYR A 110 -5.61 14.95 10.20
N SER A 111 -6.89 14.67 9.99
CA SER A 111 -7.97 15.06 10.91
C SER A 111 -8.20 14.07 12.05
N GLU A 112 -7.46 12.95 12.13
CA GLU A 112 -7.63 11.96 13.19
C GLU A 112 -6.97 12.36 14.52
N SER A 113 -6.03 13.29 14.51
CA SER A 113 -5.27 13.71 15.69
C SER A 113 -4.74 15.13 15.56
N ASP A 114 -4.68 15.82 16.70
CA ASP A 114 -4.22 17.20 16.79
C ASP A 114 -2.73 17.33 17.11
N LYS A 115 -2.00 16.22 17.35
CA LYS A 115 -0.62 16.29 17.88
C LYS A 115 0.44 16.27 16.79
N TYR A 116 0.51 15.22 15.98
CA TYR A 116 1.45 15.11 14.87
C TYR A 116 0.79 14.50 13.64
N CYS A 117 1.24 14.86 12.43
CA CYS A 117 0.74 14.27 11.19
C CYS A 117 0.88 12.74 11.23
N TYR A 118 -0.22 12.02 10.99
CA TYR A 118 -0.28 10.56 10.89
C TYR A 118 0.05 9.76 12.17
N ASP A 119 0.02 10.39 13.35
CA ASP A 119 0.27 9.70 14.62
C ASP A 119 -0.86 8.74 15.03
N SER A 120 -2.10 8.99 14.59
CA SER A 120 -3.26 8.12 14.79
C SER A 120 -3.04 6.70 14.25
N VAL A 121 -2.11 6.57 13.31
CA VAL A 121 -1.72 5.31 12.69
C VAL A 121 -0.26 4.94 12.96
N GLY A 122 0.50 5.79 13.68
CA GLY A 122 1.89 5.53 14.07
C GLY A 122 2.92 5.75 12.97
N PHE A 123 2.64 6.62 11.99
CA PHE A 123 3.50 6.91 10.83
C PHE A 123 4.26 8.25 10.96
N GLU A 124 4.08 8.98 12.05
CA GLU A 124 4.61 10.33 12.29
C GLU A 124 6.14 10.40 12.17
N ASN A 125 6.87 9.42 12.73
CA ASN A 125 8.33 9.39 12.66
C ASN A 125 8.84 9.14 11.23
N ILE A 126 8.19 8.22 10.50
CA ILE A 126 8.56 7.91 9.11
C ILE A 126 8.32 9.13 8.24
N HIS A 127 7.19 9.82 8.45
CA HIS A 127 6.89 11.07 7.76
C HIS A 127 7.94 12.15 8.06
N GLY A 128 8.32 12.33 9.33
CA GLY A 128 9.36 13.29 9.73
C GLY A 128 10.69 13.04 9.02
N LEU A 129 11.19 11.80 9.05
CA LEU A 129 12.42 11.40 8.37
C LEU A 129 12.33 11.55 6.84
N PHE A 130 11.15 11.33 6.26
CA PHE A 130 10.93 11.53 4.83
C PHE A 130 11.02 13.00 4.45
N VAL A 131 10.47 13.91 5.26
CA VAL A 131 10.62 15.35 5.06
C VAL A 131 12.09 15.75 5.18
N GLU A 132 12.78 15.31 6.24
CA GLU A 132 14.20 15.58 6.45
C GLU A 132 15.08 15.11 5.27
N TYR A 133 14.79 13.93 4.71
CA TYR A 133 15.49 13.42 3.53
C TYR A 133 15.38 14.36 2.32
N TYR A 134 14.18 14.89 2.05
CA TYR A 134 13.99 15.82 0.94
C TYR A 134 14.55 17.22 1.25
N ASP A 135 14.45 17.69 2.49
CA ASP A 135 15.06 18.95 2.92
C ASP A 135 16.59 18.92 2.77
N GLU A 136 17.24 17.77 3.02
CA GLU A 136 18.68 17.58 2.75
C GLU A 136 18.96 17.52 1.25
N LEU A 137 18.13 16.81 0.49
CA LEU A 137 18.31 16.64 -0.95
C LEU A 137 18.21 17.98 -1.71
N ASP A 138 17.38 18.90 -1.23
CA ASP A 138 17.15 20.22 -1.82
C ASP A 138 18.28 21.24 -1.52
N LYS A 139 19.27 20.88 -0.69
CA LYS A 139 20.43 21.73 -0.42
C LYS A 139 21.35 21.83 -1.65
N LEU A 140 22.07 22.94 -1.77
CA LEU A 140 23.07 23.14 -2.83
C LEU A 140 24.20 22.10 -2.81
N ASN A 141 24.57 21.63 -1.62
CA ASN A 141 25.57 20.59 -1.41
C ASN A 141 25.03 19.53 -0.43
N PRO A 142 24.23 18.56 -0.91
CA PRO A 142 23.66 17.53 -0.04
C PRO A 142 24.74 16.64 0.59
N ASP A 143 24.63 16.42 1.90
CA ASP A 143 25.40 15.43 2.62
C ASP A 143 24.89 14.02 2.30
N LYS A 144 25.61 13.34 1.41
CA LYS A 144 25.29 11.95 1.00
C LYS A 144 25.30 10.97 2.16
N LYS A 145 26.12 11.19 3.18
CA LYS A 145 26.16 10.32 4.35
C LYS A 145 24.89 10.52 5.16
N HIS A 146 24.50 11.76 5.40
CA HIS A 146 23.25 12.07 6.09
C HIS A 146 22.03 11.47 5.36
N LEU A 147 21.94 11.62 4.04
CA LEU A 147 20.86 11.01 3.24
C LEU A 147 20.77 9.49 3.41
N GLU A 148 21.91 8.80 3.44
CA GLU A 148 21.96 7.35 3.63
C GLU A 148 21.61 6.96 5.07
N ASP A 149 22.09 7.71 6.06
CA ASP A 149 21.75 7.50 7.47
C ASP A 149 20.23 7.68 7.69
N THR A 150 19.63 8.77 7.19
CA THR A 150 18.17 9.02 7.25
C THR A 150 17.37 7.93 6.56
N LYS A 151 17.84 7.41 5.41
CA LYS A 151 17.22 6.27 4.72
C LYS A 151 17.26 4.99 5.56
N ASN A 152 18.37 4.73 6.24
CA ASN A 152 18.51 3.58 7.13
C ASN A 152 17.64 3.70 8.39
N GLU A 153 17.51 4.91 8.94
CA GLU A 153 16.58 5.21 10.03
C GLU A 153 15.12 5.03 9.61
N MET A 154 14.73 5.49 8.42
CA MET A 154 13.40 5.23 7.86
C MET A 154 13.11 3.73 7.76
N LEU A 155 14.07 2.92 7.29
CA LEU A 155 13.91 1.47 7.26
C LEU A 155 13.72 0.87 8.66
N ALA A 156 14.44 1.38 9.66
CA ALA A 156 14.28 0.95 11.05
C ALA A 156 12.89 1.29 11.58
N GLU A 157 12.38 2.50 11.33
CA GLU A 157 11.02 2.91 11.72
C GLU A 157 9.94 2.11 10.98
N LEU A 158 10.10 1.82 9.68
CA LEU A 158 9.18 0.94 8.94
C LEU A 158 9.10 -0.47 9.55
N LYS A 159 10.23 -1.02 10.01
CA LYS A 159 10.27 -2.32 10.72
C LYS A 159 9.51 -2.27 12.04
N LYS A 160 9.61 -1.15 12.79
CA LYS A 160 8.86 -0.92 14.04
C LYS A 160 7.38 -0.66 13.79
N TRP A 161 7.04 -0.01 12.68
CA TRP A 161 5.66 0.33 12.34
C TRP A 161 4.85 -0.87 11.85
N LYS A 162 5.46 -1.78 11.08
CA LYS A 162 4.79 -3.00 10.56
C LYS A 162 3.92 -3.76 11.58
N PRO A 163 4.39 -4.09 12.81
CA PRO A 163 3.53 -4.73 13.81
C PRO A 163 2.43 -3.81 14.33
N LYS A 164 2.68 -2.51 14.50
CA LYS A 164 1.66 -1.52 14.92
C LYS A 164 0.55 -1.41 13.87
N LEU A 165 0.92 -1.35 12.59
CA LEU A 165 -0.01 -1.27 11.48
C LEU A 165 -1.00 -2.44 11.48
N LYS A 166 -0.54 -3.65 11.78
CA LYS A 166 -1.42 -4.83 11.89
C LYS A 166 -2.50 -4.63 12.97
N ASN A 167 -2.17 -4.02 14.10
CA ASN A 167 -3.11 -3.74 15.18
C ASN A 167 -4.13 -2.68 14.75
N VAL A 168 -3.67 -1.59 14.12
CA VAL A 168 -4.55 -0.50 13.67
C VAL A 168 -5.50 -0.94 12.56
N VAL A 169 -5.08 -1.85 11.67
CA VAL A 169 -5.95 -2.47 10.64
C VAL A 169 -7.07 -3.33 11.25
N GLN A 170 -6.83 -3.92 12.42
CA GLN A 170 -7.77 -4.82 13.10
C GLN A 170 -8.74 -4.09 14.03
N GLN A 171 -8.43 -2.86 14.45
CA GLN A 171 -9.33 -2.03 15.23
C GLN A 171 -10.53 -1.62 14.35
N ARG A 172 -11.72 -2.09 14.75
CA ARG A 172 -12.99 -1.60 14.20
C ARG A 172 -13.21 -0.20 14.79
N VAL A 173 -13.16 0.82 13.94
CA VAL A 173 -13.76 2.14 14.21
C VAL A 173 -15.18 2.08 13.68
#